data_AF-A0A661EYN5-F1
#
_entry.id   AF-A0A661EYN5-F1
#
_cell.length_a   1.000
_cell.length_b   1.000
_cell.length_c   1.000
_cell.angle_alpha   90.00
_cell.angle_beta   90.00
_cell.angle_gamma   90.00
#
_symmetry.space_group_name_H-M   'P 1'
#
loop_
_entity.id
_entity.type
_entity.pdbx_description
1 polymer ?
#
loop_
_entity_poly.entity_id
_entity_poly.type
_entity_poly.pdbx_seq_one_letter_code
_entity_poly.pdbx_strand_id
1 'polypeptide(L)'
;MRKIRIGGASGYWGDSAYATEQLLEKGEVDYLVYDYLAEVTMSLLANARSKSDQLGYATDFVQQILKPNLKNISERGVKVIANAGGVNLSACQKAIQSILDEQGIQLKVGIV
;
A
#
# COMPACT_ATOMS: atom_id res chain seq x y z
N MET A 1 0.13 26.86 -12.91
CA MET A 1 0.27 25.38 -12.93
C MET A 1 0.24 24.87 -11.49
N ARG A 2 -0.45 23.76 -11.21
CA ARG A 2 -0.45 23.15 -9.87
C ARG A 2 0.86 22.39 -9.66
N LYS A 3 1.61 22.70 -8.61
CA LYS A 3 2.80 21.94 -8.22
C LYS A 3 2.35 20.61 -7.60
N ILE A 4 2.99 19.51 -7.97
CA ILE A 4 2.74 18.17 -7.41
C ILE A 4 4.00 17.70 -6.69
N ARG A 5 3.83 17.11 -5.50
CA ARG A 5 4.89 16.46 -4.72
C ARG A 5 4.60 14.97 -4.60
N ILE A 6 5.60 14.15 -4.93
CA ILE A 6 5.51 12.69 -4.91
C ILE A 6 6.57 12.19 -3.92
N GLY A 7 6.14 11.41 -2.93
CA GLY A 7 7.03 10.69 -2.02
C GLY A 7 7.19 9.24 -2.43
N GLY A 8 8.44 8.79 -2.61
CA GLY A 8 8.77 7.37 -2.74
C GLY A 8 8.91 6.76 -1.35
N ALA A 9 7.94 5.98 -0.92
CA ALA A 9 7.90 5.39 0.42
C ALA A 9 8.56 4.01 0.48
N SER A 10 8.77 3.36 -0.66
CA SER A 10 9.47 2.09 -0.78
C SER A 10 10.00 1.90 -2.21
N GLY A 11 11.19 1.33 -2.34
CA GLY A 11 11.79 0.87 -3.59
C GLY A 11 11.95 -0.66 -3.70
N TYR A 12 11.76 -1.41 -2.61
CA TYR A 12 11.68 -2.87 -2.64
C TYR A 12 10.92 -3.46 -1.43
N TRP A 13 10.57 -4.74 -1.51
CA TRP A 13 9.97 -5.47 -0.39
C TRP A 13 10.98 -5.71 0.75
N GLY A 14 10.82 -4.96 1.84
CA GLY A 14 11.69 -4.99 3.01
C GLY A 14 12.15 -3.62 3.49
N ASP A 15 11.83 -2.55 2.75
CA ASP A 15 12.03 -1.18 3.19
C ASP A 15 11.28 -0.83 4.48
N SER A 16 11.75 0.22 5.15
CA SER A 16 11.19 0.68 6.42
C SER A 16 9.74 1.13 6.31
N ALA A 17 8.85 0.55 7.12
CA ALA A 17 7.45 0.96 7.23
C ALA A 17 7.30 2.42 7.72
N TYR A 18 8.28 2.96 8.46
CA TYR A 18 8.25 4.33 9.01
C TYR A 18 8.33 5.41 7.94
N ALA A 19 8.78 5.10 6.72
CA ALA A 19 8.88 6.08 5.64
C ALA A 19 7.51 6.76 5.36
N THR A 20 6.43 5.99 5.46
CA THR A 20 5.06 6.49 5.24
C THR A 20 4.70 7.58 6.24
N GLU A 21 4.86 7.31 7.53
CA GLU A 21 4.58 8.27 8.61
C GLU A 21 5.42 9.54 8.44
N GLN A 22 6.73 9.38 8.21
CA GLN A 22 7.64 10.50 8.02
C GLN A 22 7.28 11.38 6.82
N LEU A 23 6.89 10.78 5.70
CA LEU A 23 6.48 11.51 4.49
C LEU A 23 5.13 12.20 4.67
N LEU A 24 4.18 11.60 5.39
CA LEU A 24 2.90 12.23 5.71
C LEU A 24 3.10 13.43 6.64
N GLU A 25 3.97 13.31 7.65
CA GLU A 25 4.21 14.38 8.62
C GLU A 25 5.05 15.53 8.07
N LYS A 26 6.13 15.22 7.36
CA LYS A 26 7.19 16.19 7.01
C LYS A 26 7.36 16.41 5.50
N GLY A 27 6.82 15.53 4.66
CA GLY A 27 7.07 15.54 3.22
C GLY A 27 6.16 16.46 2.41
N GLU A 28 5.04 16.92 2.98
CA GLU A 28 3.99 17.71 2.28
C GLU A 28 3.57 17.08 0.94
N VAL A 29 3.49 15.74 0.87
CA VAL A 29 3.28 15.01 -0.38
C VAL A 29 1.82 14.98 -0.81
N ASP A 30 1.58 15.01 -2.13
CA ASP A 30 0.26 14.77 -2.72
C ASP A 30 0.03 13.27 -2.99
N TYR A 31 1.13 12.55 -3.26
CA TYR A 31 1.13 11.14 -3.64
C TYR A 31 2.22 10.39 -2.88
N LEU A 32 1.90 9.17 -2.45
CA LEU A 32 2.85 8.18 -1.98
C LEU A 32 2.92 7.03 -2.98
N VAL A 33 4.13 6.68 -3.38
CA VAL A 33 4.42 5.58 -4.32
C VAL A 33 5.24 4.52 -3.61
N TYR A 34 4.89 3.27 -3.85
CA TYR A 34 5.59 2.10 -3.32
C TYR A 34 5.92 1.12 -4.45
N ASP A 35 7.14 0.60 -4.44
CA ASP A 35 7.59 -0.44 -5.34
C ASP A 35 8.01 -1.71 -4.56
N TYR A 36 7.25 -2.78 -4.72
CA TYR A 36 7.45 -4.06 -4.04
C TYR A 36 7.98 -5.16 -4.96
N LEU A 37 7.73 -5.05 -6.27
CA LEU A 37 7.84 -6.19 -7.16
C LEU A 37 9.23 -6.27 -7.80
N ALA A 38 9.97 -7.28 -7.38
CA ALA A 38 11.17 -7.78 -8.04
C ALA A 38 10.94 -9.22 -8.52
N GLU A 39 11.85 -9.75 -9.34
CA GLU A 39 11.78 -11.12 -9.89
C GLU A 39 11.57 -12.18 -8.80
N VAL A 40 12.35 -12.11 -7.72
CA VAL A 40 12.24 -13.03 -6.57
C VAL A 40 10.91 -12.84 -5.83
N THR A 41 10.49 -11.59 -5.60
CA THR A 41 9.23 -11.26 -4.92
C THR A 41 8.04 -11.91 -5.62
N MET A 42 7.98 -11.84 -6.95
CA MET A 42 6.89 -12.42 -7.72
C MET A 42 6.77 -13.93 -7.52
N SER A 43 7.89 -14.64 -7.47
CA SER A 43 7.91 -16.09 -7.22
C SER A 43 7.43 -16.44 -5.81
N LEU A 44 7.81 -15.62 -4.81
CA LEU A 44 7.33 -15.78 -3.44
C LEU A 44 5.82 -15.55 -3.33
N LEU A 45 5.30 -14.51 -3.97
CA LEU A 45 3.87 -14.20 -3.98
C LEU A 45 3.05 -15.26 -4.75
N ALA A 46 3.58 -15.77 -5.86
CA ALA A 46 2.97 -16.89 -6.59
C ALA A 46 2.90 -18.16 -5.72
N ASN A 47 3.97 -18.48 -5.01
CA ASN A 47 4.00 -19.60 -4.07
C ASN A 47 3.09 -19.38 -2.85
N ALA A 48 2.90 -18.15 -2.39
CA ALA A 48 1.94 -17.85 -1.34
C ALA A 48 0.50 -18.07 -1.83
N ARG A 49 0.19 -17.60 -3.05
CA ARG A 49 -1.13 -17.79 -3.68
C ARG A 49 -1.44 -19.26 -3.94
N SER A 50 -0.47 -20.07 -4.37
CA SER A 50 -0.70 -21.51 -4.60
C SER A 50 -1.09 -22.27 -3.33
N LYS A 51 -0.72 -21.74 -2.15
CA LYS A 51 -1.10 -22.29 -0.85
C LYS A 51 -2.45 -21.76 -0.34
N SER A 52 -2.88 -20.59 -0.80
CA SER A 52 -4.14 -19.97 -0.40
C SER A 52 -4.57 -18.89 -1.39
N ASP A 53 -5.83 -18.97 -1.86
CA ASP A 53 -6.44 -17.97 -2.73
C ASP A 53 -6.62 -16.59 -2.06
N GLN A 54 -6.39 -16.49 -0.74
CA GLN A 54 -6.42 -15.23 0.00
C GLN A 54 -5.03 -14.56 0.07
N LEU A 55 -3.97 -15.18 -0.46
CA LEU A 55 -2.61 -14.65 -0.46
C LEU A 55 -2.16 -14.28 -1.89
N GLY A 56 -0.91 -13.81 -2.01
CA GLY A 56 -0.32 -13.40 -3.30
C GLY A 56 -0.15 -11.90 -3.48
N TYR A 57 -0.21 -11.15 -2.38
CA TYR A 57 0.07 -9.71 -2.29
C TYR A 57 0.97 -9.43 -1.07
N ALA A 58 1.57 -8.25 -1.00
CA ALA A 58 2.37 -7.81 0.14
C ALA A 58 1.44 -7.53 1.34
N THR A 59 1.32 -8.49 2.26
CA THR A 59 0.38 -8.41 3.39
C THR A 59 0.80 -7.37 4.43
N ASP A 60 2.09 -7.15 4.57
CA ASP A 60 2.73 -6.11 5.37
C ASP A 60 2.41 -4.70 4.87
N PHE A 61 2.30 -4.48 3.56
CA PHE A 61 1.80 -3.21 3.01
C PHE A 61 0.42 -2.86 3.59
N VAL A 62 -0.48 -3.84 3.71
CA VAL A 62 -1.81 -3.62 4.27
C VAL A 62 -1.75 -3.43 5.79
N GLN A 63 -1.11 -4.35 6.50
CA GLN A 63 -1.21 -4.41 7.97
C GLN A 63 -0.23 -3.48 8.70
N GLN A 64 0.98 -3.29 8.18
CA GLN A 64 2.04 -2.53 8.85
C GLN A 64 2.19 -1.11 8.30
N ILE A 65 1.79 -0.88 7.05
CA ILE A 65 1.94 0.43 6.39
C ILE A 65 0.60 1.15 6.32
N LEU A 66 -0.40 0.59 5.63
CA LEU A 66 -1.68 1.28 5.46
C LEU A 66 -2.42 1.40 6.79
N LYS A 67 -2.68 0.29 7.49
CA LYS A 67 -3.51 0.25 8.70
C LYS A 67 -3.16 1.34 9.73
N PRO A 68 -1.90 1.57 10.14
CA PRO A 68 -1.58 2.65 11.09
C PRO A 68 -1.68 4.07 10.51
N ASN A 69 -1.64 4.23 9.18
CA ASN A 69 -1.55 5.54 8.52
C ASN A 69 -2.85 5.99 7.83
N LEU A 70 -3.88 5.14 7.72
CA LEU A 70 -5.11 5.42 6.97
C LEU A 70 -5.80 6.74 7.38
N LYS A 71 -5.87 7.03 8.69
CA LYS A 71 -6.45 8.29 9.19
C LYS A 71 -5.72 9.51 8.64
N ASN A 72 -4.39 9.52 8.75
CA ASN A 72 -3.55 10.63 8.31
C ASN A 72 -3.58 10.78 6.77
N ILE A 73 -3.57 9.65 6.05
CA ILE A 73 -3.76 9.62 4.58
C ILE A 73 -5.10 10.27 4.19
N SER A 74 -6.18 9.90 4.88
CA SER A 74 -7.53 10.41 4.62
C SER A 74 -7.65 11.91 4.93
N GLU A 75 -7.20 12.34 6.11
CA GLU A 75 -7.30 13.74 6.56
C GLU A 75 -6.49 14.69 5.66
N ARG A 76 -5.35 14.23 5.13
CA ARG A 76 -4.50 15.01 4.23
C ARG A 76 -4.88 14.88 2.76
N GLY A 77 -5.77 13.95 2.40
CA GLY A 77 -6.15 13.69 1.01
C GLY A 77 -5.01 13.14 0.15
N VAL A 78 -4.05 12.44 0.76
CA VAL A 78 -2.89 11.86 0.06
C VAL A 78 -3.34 10.64 -0.74
N LYS A 79 -2.87 10.53 -1.98
CA LYS A 79 -3.17 9.36 -2.82
C LYS A 79 -2.04 8.34 -2.73
N VAL A 80 -2.39 7.09 -2.46
CA VAL A 80 -1.43 5.98 -2.38
C VAL A 80 -1.48 5.16 -3.67
N ILE A 81 -0.32 4.92 -4.28
CA ILE A 81 -0.14 4.05 -5.44
C ILE A 81 0.91 2.99 -5.11
N ALA A 82 0.57 1.72 -5.30
CA ALA A 82 1.47 0.62 -5.03
C ALA A 82 1.23 -0.56 -5.99
N ASN A 83 2.29 -1.24 -6.39
CA ASN A 83 2.22 -2.56 -7.04
C ASN A 83 2.14 -3.71 -6.02
N ALA A 84 1.91 -3.40 -4.74
CA ALA A 84 1.81 -4.33 -3.61
C ALA A 84 0.76 -5.45 -3.80
N GLY A 85 -0.20 -5.28 -4.72
CA GLY A 85 -1.19 -6.29 -5.05
C GLY A 85 -0.62 -7.57 -5.68
N GLY A 86 0.62 -7.53 -6.17
CA GLY A 86 1.35 -8.71 -6.63
C GLY A 86 0.58 -9.53 -7.65
N VAL A 87 0.46 -10.84 -7.39
CA VAL A 87 -0.27 -11.78 -8.24
C VAL A 87 -1.74 -11.94 -7.83
N ASN A 88 -2.24 -11.19 -6.84
CA ASN A 88 -3.62 -11.29 -6.36
C ASN A 88 -4.20 -9.93 -5.95
N LEU A 89 -4.51 -9.12 -6.96
CA LEU A 89 -5.09 -7.78 -6.81
C LEU A 89 -6.41 -7.80 -6.04
N SER A 90 -7.29 -8.75 -6.34
CA SER A 90 -8.62 -8.85 -5.71
C SER A 90 -8.53 -9.15 -4.21
N ALA A 91 -7.62 -10.03 -3.78
CA ALA A 91 -7.40 -10.28 -2.36
C ALA A 91 -6.80 -9.06 -1.65
N CYS A 92 -5.82 -8.39 -2.28
CA CYS A 92 -5.25 -7.17 -1.76
C CYS A 92 -6.32 -6.07 -1.57
N GLN A 93 -7.15 -5.83 -2.59
CA GLN A 93 -8.24 -4.86 -2.53
C GLN A 93 -9.21 -5.16 -1.38
N LYS A 94 -9.63 -6.42 -1.23
CA LYS A 94 -10.51 -6.85 -0.13
C LYS A 94 -9.86 -6.62 1.23
N ALA A 95 -8.58 -6.93 1.38
CA ALA A 95 -7.85 -6.71 2.62
C ALA A 95 -7.75 -5.22 2.98
N ILE A 96 -7.51 -4.35 1.98
CA ILE A 96 -7.52 -2.90 2.16
C ILE A 96 -8.93 -2.41 2.55
N GLN A 97 -9.98 -2.91 1.89
CA GLN A 97 -11.35 -2.55 2.22
C GLN A 97 -11.71 -2.94 3.66
N SER A 98 -11.30 -4.14 4.12
CA SER A 98 -11.53 -4.58 5.50
C SER A 98 -10.95 -3.61 6.53
N ILE A 99 -9.70 -3.17 6.35
CA ILE A 99 -9.06 -2.25 7.32
C ILE A 99 -9.62 -0.83 7.24
N LEU A 100 -10.18 -0.42 6.10
CA LEU A 100 -10.92 0.84 5.96
C LEU A 100 -12.25 0.77 6.73
N ASP A 101 -13.00 -0.32 6.54
CA ASP A 101 -14.28 -0.57 7.21
C ASP A 101 -14.10 -0.68 8.73
N GLU A 102 -13.07 -1.42 9.18
CA GLU A 102 -12.68 -1.52 10.60
C GLU A 102 -12.44 -0.15 11.26
N GLN A 103 -11.90 0.81 10.51
CA GLN A 103 -11.58 2.16 11.00
C GLN A 103 -12.67 3.20 10.70
N GLY A 104 -13.74 2.81 10.01
CA GLY A 104 -14.80 3.74 9.58
C GLY A 104 -14.32 4.80 8.58
N ILE A 105 -13.25 4.53 7.83
CA ILE A 105 -12.65 5.48 6.88
C ILE A 105 -13.18 5.22 5.46
N GLN A 106 -13.71 6.25 4.82
CA GLN A 106 -14.26 6.16 3.47
C GLN A 106 -13.24 6.63 2.42
N LEU A 107 -12.44 5.71 1.91
CA LEU A 107 -11.52 5.93 0.78
C LEU A 107 -11.87 5.00 -0.39
N LYS A 108 -11.54 5.42 -1.60
CA LYS A 108 -11.72 4.62 -2.81
C LYS A 108 -10.50 3.72 -3.02
N VAL A 109 -10.73 2.42 -3.26
CA VAL A 109 -9.67 1.45 -3.59
C VAL A 109 -9.86 0.97 -5.02
N GLY A 110 -8.91 1.32 -5.89
CA GLY A 110 -8.85 0.85 -7.28
C GLY A 110 -7.73 -0.16 -7.49
N ILE A 111 -7.94 -1.10 -8.40
CA ILE A 111 -6.94 -2.05 -8.90
C ILE A 111 -6.84 -1.92 -10.42
N VAL A 112 -5.67 -2.23 -10.99
CA VAL A 112 -5.36 -2.16 -12.44
C VAL A 112 -4.83 -3.50 -12.90
#